data_AF-A0A0N0V8N6-F1
#
_entry.id   AF-A0A0N0V8N6-F1
#
_cell.length_a   1.000
_cell.length_b   1.000
_cell.length_c   1.000
_cell.angle_alpha   90.00
_cell.angle_beta   90.00
_cell.angle_gamma   90.00
#
_symmetry.space_group_name_H-M   'P 1'
#
loop_
_entity.id
_entity.type
_entity.pdbx_description
1 polymer ?
#
loop_
_entity_poly.entity_id
_entity_poly.type
_entity_poly.pdbx_seq_one_letter_code
_entity_poly.pdbx_strand_id
1 'polypeptide(L)'
;MIANKLTILTATAALLEPALALGHRHGHHQHKRGDTVVATIDGQVVSWENNYFGPGGAAPAATQAASKPEAPAAPAPAAAQPTTIIKVAKPSQAAKSAYEAPKAEEKAAAPKKVKQVKAASAPKKTKTSSASSSSGGSAGFSHKRGVCYNNVDLANTFAASCENCGWGYNWDSESGGLDSGLNFIPTLWSDDAVHVDRFASNCAKSLANGAKAIFSFNEPDNGGQAHMTPAAAAAAHIKLLNPYAGKALIGAPSISNSGLPMEGREWLSSFVEECGDKCHFDFCNVHWYSEVEYGETLFEHLEKSHEICGGKPIWLTEFAPKGSDDAIASWLEEAIPRLEALDYLDAYSYFKVETGMLMTSETEMSKYGSVYASA
;
A
#
# COMPACT_ATOMS: atom_id res chain seq x y z
N MET A 1 -8.41 7.71 61.00
CA MET A 1 -8.86 9.13 61.00
C MET A 1 -7.62 9.96 61.33
N ILE A 2 -6.98 10.68 60.39
CA ILE A 2 -7.31 12.06 59.95
C ILE A 2 -7.27 13.00 61.19
N ALA A 3 -6.56 14.13 61.29
CA ALA A 3 -5.71 14.97 60.47
C ALA A 3 -4.99 15.93 61.47
N ASN A 4 -3.77 16.40 61.22
CA ASN A 4 -3.45 17.69 60.59
C ASN A 4 -4.31 18.91 60.99
N LYS A 5 -3.68 19.96 61.54
CA LYS A 5 -4.00 21.40 61.38
C LYS A 5 -2.70 22.22 61.55
N LEU A 6 -2.19 22.94 60.55
CA LEU A 6 -2.53 24.32 60.10
C LEU A 6 -2.17 25.38 61.16
N THR A 7 -1.31 26.40 60.94
CA THR A 7 -1.63 27.73 60.35
C THR A 7 -0.36 28.63 60.47
N ILE A 8 0.26 29.13 59.38
CA ILE A 8 0.28 30.51 58.81
C ILE A 8 0.53 31.67 59.82
N LEU A 9 1.62 32.44 59.64
CA LEU A 9 1.58 33.90 59.37
C LEU A 9 2.95 34.54 59.01
N THR A 10 2.89 35.30 57.93
CA THR A 10 3.70 36.42 57.37
C THR A 10 4.12 37.50 58.38
N ALA A 11 5.04 38.47 58.19
CA ALA A 11 6.04 38.89 57.19
C ALA A 11 6.79 40.11 57.78
N THR A 12 7.98 40.48 57.29
CA THR A 12 8.36 41.87 56.89
C THR A 12 9.81 41.92 56.39
N ALA A 13 10.03 42.78 55.40
CA ALA A 13 11.21 42.88 54.53
C ALA A 13 12.17 44.00 54.95
N ALA A 14 13.46 43.89 54.58
CA ALA A 14 14.32 45.04 54.29
C ALA A 14 15.50 44.67 53.38
N LEU A 15 15.63 45.47 52.33
CA LEU A 15 16.63 45.58 51.24
C LEU A 15 18.11 45.43 51.62
N LEU A 16 18.91 44.84 50.71
CA LEU A 16 20.15 45.37 50.11
C LEU A 16 20.87 44.29 49.27
N GLU A 17 21.08 44.54 47.98
CA GLU A 17 22.07 43.89 47.10
C GLU A 17 23.29 44.82 46.93
N PRO A 18 24.45 44.44 46.32
CA PRO A 18 24.78 43.19 45.59
C PRO A 18 26.17 42.57 45.92
N ALA A 19 26.40 41.30 45.54
CA ALA A 19 27.69 40.81 45.04
C ALA A 19 27.59 39.37 44.50
N LEU A 20 28.24 39.13 43.37
CA LEU A 20 28.36 37.87 42.61
C LEU A 20 28.75 36.66 43.47
N ALA A 21 28.11 35.51 43.24
CA ALA A 21 28.69 34.39 42.48
C ALA A 21 27.98 33.06 42.77
N LEU A 22 27.55 32.42 41.67
CA LEU A 22 27.35 30.98 41.46
C LEU A 22 26.46 30.19 42.43
N GLY A 23 25.31 29.80 41.87
CA GLY A 23 24.85 28.42 41.98
C GLY A 23 23.39 28.26 42.37
N HIS A 24 22.45 28.43 41.42
CA HIS A 24 21.15 27.77 41.55
C HIS A 24 20.56 27.37 40.19
N ARG A 25 20.18 26.09 40.16
CA ARG A 25 19.09 25.48 39.38
C ARG A 25 18.04 26.50 38.91
N HIS A 26 17.77 26.52 37.61
CA HIS A 26 16.52 27.00 37.07
C HIS A 26 15.80 25.85 36.37
N GLY A 27 14.70 25.42 36.99
CA GLY A 27 13.64 24.75 36.27
C GLY A 27 13.05 25.75 35.29
N HIS A 28 13.14 25.45 34.00
CA HIS A 28 12.35 26.15 33.00
C HIS A 28 10.96 25.53 32.99
N HIS A 29 10.01 26.18 33.66
CA HIS A 29 8.63 26.18 33.19
C HIS A 29 8.64 26.81 31.79
N GLN A 30 8.65 25.99 30.74
CA GLN A 30 8.34 26.49 29.40
C GLN A 30 6.83 26.76 29.37
N HIS A 31 6.47 28.04 29.34
CA HIS A 31 5.17 28.48 28.89
C HIS A 31 4.98 28.02 27.44
N LYS A 32 4.05 27.09 27.21
CA LYS A 32 3.54 26.78 25.86
C LYS A 32 2.85 28.04 25.31
N ARG A 33 3.50 28.75 24.40
CA ARG A 33 2.83 29.63 23.46
C ARG A 33 2.67 28.86 22.16
N GLY A 34 1.47 28.34 21.91
CA GLY A 34 1.09 27.89 20.58
C GLY A 34 0.90 29.13 19.72
N ASP A 35 1.78 29.37 18.76
CA ASP A 35 1.57 30.41 17.77
C ASP A 35 0.46 29.93 16.83
N THR A 36 -0.68 30.64 16.84
CA THR A 36 -1.79 30.38 15.92
C THR A 36 -1.43 30.90 14.53
N VAL A 37 -1.38 30.00 13.55
CA VAL A 37 -1.18 30.34 12.14
C VAL A 37 -2.53 30.49 11.49
N VAL A 38 -2.69 31.53 10.68
CA VAL A 38 -3.92 31.84 9.94
C VAL A 38 -3.57 31.87 8.45
N ALA A 39 -4.30 31.11 7.63
CA ALA A 39 -4.13 31.09 6.18
C ALA A 39 -5.49 31.12 5.46
N THR A 40 -5.52 31.59 4.22
CA THR A 40 -6.71 31.50 3.37
C THR A 40 -6.53 30.35 2.38
N ILE A 41 -7.37 29.32 2.48
CA ILE A 41 -7.39 28.17 1.58
C ILE A 41 -8.75 28.17 0.89
N ASP A 42 -8.76 28.12 -0.44
CA ASP A 42 -9.98 28.16 -1.26
C ASP A 42 -10.93 29.34 -0.92
N GLY A 43 -10.36 30.49 -0.57
CA GLY A 43 -11.11 31.69 -0.21
C GLY A 43 -11.71 31.68 1.20
N GLN A 44 -11.44 30.65 2.01
CA GLN A 44 -11.83 30.59 3.42
C GLN A 44 -10.62 30.77 4.34
N VAL A 45 -10.77 31.64 5.34
CA VAL A 45 -9.74 31.84 6.37
C VAL A 45 -9.83 30.70 7.38
N VAL A 46 -8.77 29.91 7.47
CA VAL A 46 -8.60 28.82 8.42
C VAL A 46 -7.43 29.12 9.35
N SER A 47 -7.51 28.67 10.60
CA SER A 47 -6.43 28.81 11.57
C SER A 47 -6.18 27.52 12.35
N TRP A 48 -4.91 27.26 12.67
CA TRP A 48 -4.50 26.10 13.47
C TRP A 48 -3.29 26.45 14.33
N GLU A 49 -3.04 25.64 15.36
CA GLU A 49 -1.86 25.78 16.22
C GLU A 49 -0.62 25.16 15.56
N ASN A 50 0.46 25.93 15.47
CA ASN A 50 1.72 25.42 14.95
C ASN A 50 2.41 24.53 15.99
N ASN A 51 2.50 23.22 15.70
CA ASN A 51 3.18 22.23 16.53
C ASN A 51 4.57 21.84 15.99
N TYR A 52 5.13 22.60 15.05
CA TYR A 52 6.46 22.38 14.50
C TYR A 52 7.50 23.23 15.23
N PHE A 53 8.41 22.58 15.97
CA PHE A 53 9.39 23.25 16.84
C PHE A 53 10.83 23.28 16.29
N GLY A 54 11.05 22.90 15.03
CA GLY A 54 12.35 22.89 14.37
C GLY A 54 13.41 21.94 15.00
N PRO A 55 14.55 21.69 14.35
CA PRO A 55 15.64 20.93 14.94
C PRO A 55 16.33 21.75 16.03
N GLY A 56 16.42 21.19 17.25
CA GLY A 56 17.11 21.81 18.37
C GLY A 56 18.62 21.89 18.13
N GLY A 57 19.14 23.11 17.92
CA GLY A 57 20.56 23.41 17.80
C GLY A 57 20.80 24.91 17.89
N ALA A 58 21.76 25.33 18.71
CA ALA A 58 22.03 26.72 19.08
C ALA A 58 22.28 27.63 17.85
N ALA A 59 21.71 28.84 17.91
CA ALA A 59 21.89 29.88 16.90
C ALA A 59 23.34 30.43 16.89
N PRO A 60 24.00 30.57 15.72
CA PRO A 60 25.16 31.43 15.60
C PRO A 60 24.74 32.90 15.45
N ALA A 61 25.52 33.77 16.07
CA ALA A 61 25.32 35.22 16.16
C ALA A 61 25.36 35.94 14.80
N ALA A 62 24.58 37.01 14.70
CA ALA A 62 24.54 37.93 13.56
C ALA A 62 25.86 38.73 13.41
N THR A 63 26.37 38.82 12.17
CA THR A 63 27.42 39.76 11.78
C THR A 63 26.92 40.70 10.67
N GLN A 64 27.25 41.99 10.83
CA GLN A 64 26.85 43.12 9.99
C GLN A 64 27.58 43.19 8.63
N ALA A 65 26.79 43.57 7.62
CA ALA A 65 26.99 44.31 6.36
C ALA A 65 28.38 44.50 5.70
N ALA A 66 28.37 44.35 4.36
CA ALA A 66 29.14 45.17 3.42
C ALA A 66 28.30 45.45 2.16
N SER A 67 28.46 46.65 1.58
CA SER A 67 27.57 47.31 0.61
C SER A 67 28.16 47.45 -0.81
N LYS A 68 27.27 47.73 -1.79
CA LYS A 68 27.44 48.48 -3.08
C LYS A 68 27.34 47.66 -4.39
N PRO A 69 26.94 48.21 -5.59
CA PRO A 69 26.21 49.45 -5.95
C PRO A 69 24.89 49.24 -6.74
N GLU A 70 24.13 50.33 -6.88
CA GLU A 70 22.82 50.52 -7.54
C GLU A 70 22.90 50.92 -9.04
N ALA A 71 21.98 50.41 -9.87
CA ALA A 71 21.28 51.07 -11.02
C ALA A 71 20.47 50.03 -11.84
N PRO A 72 19.45 50.41 -12.67
CA PRO A 72 18.36 51.36 -12.49
C PRO A 72 16.96 50.68 -12.61
N ALA A 73 15.90 51.43 -12.27
CA ALA A 73 14.52 50.96 -12.17
C ALA A 73 13.87 50.54 -13.51
N ALA A 74 13.11 49.44 -13.48
CA ALA A 74 12.20 48.98 -14.53
C ALA A 74 10.72 49.21 -14.11
N PRO A 75 9.81 49.47 -15.07
CA PRO A 75 8.48 50.03 -14.80
C PRO A 75 7.46 49.02 -14.26
N ALA A 76 6.46 49.55 -13.55
CA ALA A 76 5.38 48.82 -12.88
C ALA A 76 4.43 48.09 -13.86
N PRO A 77 3.90 46.91 -13.49
CA PRO A 77 2.87 46.23 -14.28
C PRO A 77 1.50 46.91 -14.16
N ALA A 78 0.80 46.99 -15.29
CA ALA A 78 -0.48 47.66 -15.48
C ALA A 78 -1.66 46.95 -14.78
N ALA A 79 -2.63 47.75 -14.34
CA ALA A 79 -3.89 47.31 -13.75
C ALA A 79 -4.79 46.59 -14.77
N ALA A 80 -5.26 45.40 -14.41
CA ALA A 80 -6.29 44.67 -15.15
C ALA A 80 -7.69 45.24 -14.83
N GLN A 81 -8.50 45.48 -15.87
CA GLN A 81 -9.88 45.95 -15.78
C GLN A 81 -10.88 44.79 -15.57
N PRO A 82 -12.06 45.05 -14.97
CA PRO A 82 -13.00 44.00 -14.59
C PRO A 82 -13.80 43.50 -15.79
N THR A 83 -13.96 42.18 -15.90
CA THR A 83 -14.92 41.53 -16.81
C THR A 83 -15.99 40.77 -16.04
N THR A 84 -17.19 40.85 -16.59
CA THR A 84 -18.51 40.65 -16.02
C THR A 84 -18.80 39.20 -15.62
N ILE A 85 -19.46 39.05 -14.46
CA ILE A 85 -19.94 37.79 -13.87
C ILE A 85 -21.10 37.24 -14.70
N ILE A 86 -20.96 36.03 -15.27
CA ILE A 86 -22.08 35.20 -15.70
C ILE A 86 -22.35 34.16 -14.60
N LYS A 87 -23.56 34.24 -14.01
CA LYS A 87 -24.11 33.23 -13.09
C LYS A 87 -24.38 31.93 -13.86
N VAL A 88 -23.86 30.81 -13.38
CA VAL A 88 -24.36 29.47 -13.73
C VAL A 88 -24.72 28.72 -12.44
N ALA A 89 -25.91 28.13 -12.47
CA ALA A 89 -26.60 27.54 -11.34
C ALA A 89 -26.10 26.15 -10.96
N LYS A 90 -26.29 25.84 -9.67
CA LYS A 90 -26.11 24.57 -8.96
C LYS A 90 -26.76 23.36 -9.67
N PRO A 91 -26.11 22.19 -9.75
CA PRO A 91 -26.80 20.93 -9.97
C PRO A 91 -27.29 20.34 -8.64
N SER A 92 -28.60 20.04 -8.62
CA SER A 92 -29.32 19.33 -7.57
C SER A 92 -29.24 17.81 -7.81
N GLN A 93 -29.37 17.08 -6.70
CA GLN A 93 -29.57 15.64 -6.54
C GLN A 93 -30.41 15.00 -7.66
N ALA A 94 -29.91 13.89 -8.23
CA ALA A 94 -30.69 12.98 -9.06
C ALA A 94 -31.14 11.77 -8.23
N ALA A 95 -32.46 11.61 -8.15
CA ALA A 95 -33.15 10.48 -7.56
C ALA A 95 -33.32 9.34 -8.58
N LYS A 96 -33.52 8.14 -8.02
CA LYS A 96 -33.87 6.85 -8.64
C LYS A 96 -34.96 6.94 -9.71
N SER A 97 -34.80 6.20 -10.80
CA SER A 97 -35.90 5.55 -11.56
C SER A 97 -35.28 4.53 -12.53
N ALA A 98 -35.43 3.23 -12.28
CA ALA A 98 -36.47 2.34 -12.84
C ALA A 98 -36.08 1.77 -14.22
N TYR A 99 -35.84 0.46 -14.19
CA TYR A 99 -35.62 -0.48 -15.28
C TYR A 99 -36.80 -0.49 -16.26
N GLU A 100 -36.54 -0.49 -17.57
CA GLU A 100 -37.42 -1.11 -18.56
C GLU A 100 -36.60 -1.59 -19.78
N ALA A 101 -36.72 -2.88 -20.10
CA ALA A 101 -36.00 -3.56 -21.17
C ALA A 101 -36.74 -3.44 -22.51
N PRO A 102 -36.04 -3.42 -23.67
CA PRO A 102 -36.68 -3.73 -24.95
C PRO A 102 -36.43 -5.18 -25.37
N LYS A 103 -37.53 -5.78 -25.81
CA LYS A 103 -37.72 -7.10 -26.41
C LYS A 103 -36.93 -7.30 -27.70
N ALA A 104 -36.61 -8.57 -27.95
CA ALA A 104 -36.10 -9.12 -29.19
C ALA A 104 -37.03 -8.93 -30.40
N GLU A 105 -36.45 -8.74 -31.58
CA GLU A 105 -37.06 -9.10 -32.87
C GLU A 105 -36.22 -10.17 -33.56
N GLU A 106 -36.89 -11.29 -33.80
CA GLU A 106 -36.47 -12.47 -34.53
C GLU A 106 -36.68 -12.25 -36.03
N LYS A 107 -35.68 -12.56 -36.86
CA LYS A 107 -35.91 -12.78 -38.30
C LYS A 107 -35.17 -14.04 -38.76
N ALA A 108 -35.96 -15.08 -38.97
CA ALA A 108 -35.54 -16.35 -39.53
C ALA A 108 -35.43 -16.31 -41.06
N ALA A 109 -34.39 -16.94 -41.62
CA ALA A 109 -34.43 -17.67 -42.89
C ALA A 109 -33.21 -18.62 -43.00
N ALA A 110 -33.50 -19.90 -43.24
CA ALA A 110 -32.58 -21.06 -43.30
C ALA A 110 -32.12 -21.38 -44.75
N PRO A 111 -31.57 -22.58 -45.08
CA PRO A 111 -30.24 -23.11 -44.75
C PRO A 111 -29.45 -23.55 -46.03
N LYS A 112 -28.14 -23.81 -45.92
CA LYS A 112 -27.40 -24.62 -46.92
C LYS A 112 -26.53 -25.71 -46.28
N LYS A 113 -26.48 -26.85 -46.99
CA LYS A 113 -26.11 -28.21 -46.59
C LYS A 113 -24.62 -28.46 -46.25
N VAL A 114 -24.43 -29.17 -45.14
CA VAL A 114 -23.64 -30.40 -44.88
C VAL A 114 -22.51 -30.79 -45.85
N LYS A 115 -21.30 -30.94 -45.29
CA LYS A 115 -20.41 -32.09 -45.57
C LYS A 115 -19.89 -32.68 -44.25
N GLN A 116 -20.20 -33.96 -44.05
CA GLN A 116 -19.67 -34.85 -43.01
C GLN A 116 -18.20 -35.20 -43.26
N VAL A 117 -17.41 -35.35 -42.19
CA VAL A 117 -16.42 -36.43 -42.11
C VAL A 117 -16.23 -36.91 -40.66
N LYS A 118 -16.63 -38.18 -40.50
CA LYS A 118 -16.30 -39.28 -39.57
C LYS A 118 -15.55 -39.03 -38.25
N ALA A 119 -16.16 -39.62 -37.21
CA ALA A 119 -15.64 -39.93 -35.89
C ALA A 119 -14.75 -41.19 -35.83
N ALA A 120 -13.85 -41.21 -34.83
CA ALA A 120 -13.27 -42.36 -34.12
C ALA A 120 -12.32 -41.79 -33.05
N SER A 121 -12.14 -42.26 -31.82
CA SER A 121 -12.74 -43.29 -30.96
C SER A 121 -12.27 -42.98 -29.53
N ALA A 122 -13.12 -43.23 -28.53
CA ALA A 122 -12.75 -43.16 -27.12
C ALA A 122 -11.79 -44.30 -26.71
N PRO A 123 -11.06 -44.14 -25.58
CA PRO A 123 -11.06 -45.22 -24.62
C PRO A 123 -11.26 -44.79 -23.16
N LYS A 124 -12.27 -45.42 -22.56
CA LYS A 124 -12.33 -46.11 -21.27
C LYS A 124 -11.72 -45.47 -20.02
N LYS A 125 -12.64 -45.18 -19.08
CA LYS A 125 -12.44 -44.97 -17.65
C LYS A 125 -11.62 -46.09 -17.00
N THR A 126 -10.64 -45.71 -16.20
CA THR A 126 -10.10 -46.51 -15.09
C THR A 126 -10.29 -45.70 -13.80
N LYS A 127 -11.08 -46.24 -12.88
CA LYS A 127 -11.13 -45.80 -11.49
C LYS A 127 -9.88 -46.34 -10.79
N THR A 128 -9.13 -45.47 -10.12
CA THR A 128 -8.44 -45.86 -8.89
C THR A 128 -8.37 -44.66 -7.94
N SER A 129 -8.80 -44.95 -6.72
CA SER A 129 -8.86 -44.15 -5.51
C SER A 129 -7.49 -43.77 -4.97
N SER A 130 -7.36 -42.55 -4.46
CA SER A 130 -7.00 -42.27 -3.06
C SER A 130 -6.89 -40.77 -2.87
N ALA A 131 -7.72 -40.24 -1.98
CA ALA A 131 -7.59 -38.90 -1.44
C ALA A 131 -6.23 -38.78 -0.73
N SER A 132 -5.46 -37.78 -1.13
CA SER A 132 -4.41 -37.18 -0.33
C SER A 132 -4.58 -35.68 -0.51
N SER A 133 -4.87 -35.00 0.59
CA SER A 133 -4.89 -33.55 0.71
C SER A 133 -3.61 -32.94 0.14
N SER A 134 -3.69 -32.32 -1.04
CA SER A 134 -2.62 -31.51 -1.60
C SER A 134 -2.66 -30.15 -0.93
N SER A 135 -1.79 -29.93 0.05
CA SER A 135 -1.41 -28.59 0.49
C SER A 135 -0.84 -27.86 -0.74
N GLY A 136 -1.58 -26.88 -1.25
CA GLY A 136 -1.33 -26.19 -2.51
C GLY A 136 -0.11 -25.27 -2.45
N GLY A 137 1.09 -25.84 -2.52
CA GLY A 137 2.30 -25.06 -2.78
C GLY A 137 2.25 -24.45 -4.18
N SER A 138 2.37 -23.12 -4.26
CA SER A 138 2.48 -22.36 -5.50
C SER A 138 3.93 -21.91 -5.72
N ALA A 139 4.33 -21.68 -6.97
CA ALA A 139 5.54 -20.95 -7.35
C ALA A 139 6.83 -21.33 -6.59
N GLY A 140 6.90 -22.58 -6.08
CA GLY A 140 8.00 -23.08 -5.27
C GLY A 140 7.95 -22.75 -3.77
N PHE A 141 6.95 -22.05 -3.24
CA PHE A 141 6.72 -21.89 -1.79
C PHE A 141 6.00 -23.10 -1.21
N SER A 142 6.18 -23.32 0.10
CA SER A 142 5.43 -24.33 0.85
C SER A 142 3.94 -24.02 0.91
N HIS A 143 3.58 -22.74 0.91
CA HIS A 143 2.20 -22.26 1.03
C HIS A 143 1.98 -20.94 0.27
N LYS A 144 0.73 -20.68 -0.13
CA LYS A 144 0.30 -19.43 -0.79
C LYS A 144 0.29 -18.22 0.16
N ARG A 145 0.03 -18.44 1.45
CA ARG A 145 -0.16 -17.38 2.44
C ARG A 145 1.16 -16.72 2.82
N GLY A 146 1.17 -15.40 2.85
CA GLY A 146 2.32 -14.56 3.19
C GLY A 146 2.11 -13.70 4.42
N VAL A 147 3.19 -13.05 4.83
CA VAL A 147 3.19 -12.00 5.86
C VAL A 147 3.79 -10.72 5.30
N CYS A 148 3.00 -9.64 5.28
CA CYS A 148 3.51 -8.31 5.00
C CYS A 148 3.66 -7.52 6.30
N TYR A 149 4.77 -6.79 6.47
CA TYR A 149 5.16 -6.24 7.76
C TYR A 149 6.02 -4.99 7.66
N ASN A 150 5.98 -4.14 8.68
CA ASN A 150 6.99 -3.10 8.89
C ASN A 150 7.89 -3.45 10.08
N ASN A 151 7.31 -4.00 11.16
CA ASN A 151 8.04 -4.47 12.33
C ASN A 151 8.33 -5.96 12.18
N VAL A 152 9.61 -6.29 12.05
CA VAL A 152 10.09 -7.67 11.87
C VAL A 152 9.83 -8.56 13.09
N ASP A 153 9.87 -8.00 14.30
CA ASP A 153 9.63 -8.77 15.53
C ASP A 153 8.16 -9.22 15.61
N LEU A 154 7.23 -8.35 15.20
CA LEU A 154 5.83 -8.73 15.06
C LEU A 154 5.64 -9.77 13.96
N ALA A 155 6.33 -9.60 12.82
CA ALA A 155 6.27 -10.55 11.70
C ALA A 155 6.73 -11.95 12.13
N ASN A 156 7.88 -12.05 12.79
CA ASN A 156 8.44 -13.30 13.29
C ASN A 156 7.53 -13.93 14.36
N THR A 157 6.98 -13.11 15.27
CA THR A 157 6.04 -13.60 16.30
C THR A 157 4.75 -14.14 15.68
N PHE A 158 4.17 -13.43 14.72
CA PHE A 158 2.98 -13.88 14.00
C PHE A 158 3.26 -15.16 13.20
N ALA A 159 4.36 -15.17 12.44
CA ALA A 159 4.75 -16.28 11.59
C ALA A 159 5.01 -17.57 12.38
N ALA A 160 5.55 -17.46 13.60
CA ALA A 160 5.73 -18.60 14.50
C ALA A 160 4.40 -19.31 14.87
N SER A 161 3.27 -18.63 14.71
CA SER A 161 1.92 -19.17 14.94
C SER A 161 1.12 -19.40 13.65
N CYS A 162 1.72 -19.18 12.47
CA CYS A 162 1.07 -19.35 11.17
C CYS A 162 1.77 -20.47 10.38
N GLU A 163 1.37 -21.72 10.62
CA GLU A 163 1.97 -22.89 9.95
C GLU A 163 1.80 -22.86 8.42
N ASN A 164 0.75 -22.21 7.93
CA ASN A 164 0.47 -22.05 6.51
C ASN A 164 1.14 -20.80 5.90
N CYS A 165 1.95 -20.04 6.63
CA CYS A 165 2.66 -18.89 6.07
C CYS A 165 4.01 -19.34 5.48
N GLY A 166 4.25 -19.07 4.20
CA GLY A 166 5.44 -19.55 3.47
C GLY A 166 6.43 -18.48 3.02
N TRP A 167 6.03 -17.21 3.04
CA TRP A 167 6.82 -16.09 2.50
C TRP A 167 6.49 -14.77 3.20
N GLY A 168 7.33 -13.75 3.02
CA GLY A 168 7.05 -12.42 3.55
C GLY A 168 7.76 -11.30 2.82
N TYR A 169 7.24 -10.08 2.97
CA TYR A 169 7.83 -8.86 2.41
C TYR A 169 7.48 -7.63 3.26
N ASN A 170 8.22 -6.54 3.09
CA ASN A 170 8.09 -5.34 3.92
C ASN A 170 8.20 -4.04 3.11
N TRP A 171 7.83 -4.09 1.83
CA TRP A 171 7.99 -2.98 0.88
C TRP A 171 9.44 -2.53 0.62
N ASP A 172 10.44 -3.16 1.23
CA ASP A 172 11.86 -2.88 1.02
C ASP A 172 12.57 -4.03 0.28
N SER A 173 13.78 -3.73 -0.15
CA SER A 173 14.76 -4.68 -0.69
C SER A 173 15.48 -5.51 0.38
N GLU A 174 15.39 -5.11 1.66
CA GLU A 174 16.01 -5.81 2.81
C GLU A 174 14.96 -6.38 3.76
N SER A 175 15.21 -7.58 4.28
CA SER A 175 14.25 -8.27 5.16
C SER A 175 14.11 -7.67 6.54
N GLY A 176 15.08 -6.86 6.99
CA GLY A 176 15.15 -6.40 8.37
C GLY A 176 15.35 -7.51 9.40
N GLY A 177 15.70 -8.74 8.99
CA GLY A 177 15.89 -9.87 9.91
C GLY A 177 14.72 -10.86 9.97
N LEU A 178 13.87 -10.91 8.94
CA LEU A 178 12.80 -11.91 8.85
C LEU A 178 13.36 -13.32 9.00
N ASP A 179 12.68 -14.14 9.78
CA ASP A 179 13.11 -15.50 10.07
C ASP A 179 13.24 -16.35 8.80
N SER A 180 14.32 -17.13 8.73
CA SER A 180 14.64 -17.98 7.56
C SER A 180 13.61 -19.08 7.24
N GLY A 181 12.62 -19.30 8.11
CA GLY A 181 11.47 -20.16 7.83
C GLY A 181 10.54 -19.60 6.74
N LEU A 182 10.60 -18.28 6.51
CA LEU A 182 9.87 -17.60 5.45
C LEU A 182 10.79 -17.25 4.30
N ASN A 183 10.28 -17.36 3.07
CA ASN A 183 10.98 -16.82 1.91
C ASN A 183 10.77 -15.31 1.84
N PHE A 184 11.81 -14.53 2.14
CA PHE A 184 11.74 -13.08 2.00
C PHE A 184 11.76 -12.66 0.52
N ILE A 185 10.89 -11.72 0.15
CA ILE A 185 10.73 -11.21 -1.21
C ILE A 185 11.21 -9.75 -1.28
N PRO A 186 12.40 -9.49 -1.82
CA PRO A 186 12.89 -8.12 -1.98
C PRO A 186 12.00 -7.35 -2.96
N THR A 187 11.65 -6.13 -2.57
CA THR A 187 10.75 -5.25 -3.34
C THR A 187 11.52 -4.03 -3.84
N LEU A 188 11.40 -3.71 -5.13
CA LEU A 188 11.80 -2.40 -5.66
C LEU A 188 10.58 -1.49 -5.65
N TRP A 189 10.44 -0.69 -4.59
CA TRP A 189 9.21 0.07 -4.33
C TRP A 189 8.90 1.15 -5.38
N SER A 190 9.90 1.94 -5.82
CA SER A 190 9.81 2.90 -6.94
C SER A 190 11.14 2.97 -7.70
N ASP A 191 11.20 3.79 -8.75
CA ASP A 191 12.44 4.12 -9.46
C ASP A 191 13.24 5.27 -8.83
N ASP A 192 12.83 5.74 -7.65
CA ASP A 192 13.59 6.74 -6.88
C ASP A 192 14.94 6.19 -6.42
N ALA A 193 15.94 7.07 -6.37
CA ALA A 193 17.32 6.73 -5.97
C ALA A 193 17.38 6.04 -4.60
N VAL A 194 16.53 6.44 -3.66
CA VAL A 194 16.48 5.81 -2.32
C VAL A 194 16.21 4.31 -2.39
N HIS A 195 15.38 3.85 -3.33
CA HIS A 195 15.09 2.44 -3.53
C HIS A 195 16.11 1.79 -4.47
N VAL A 196 16.43 2.45 -5.59
CA VAL A 196 17.27 1.90 -6.66
C VAL A 196 18.73 1.70 -6.23
N ASP A 197 19.33 2.65 -5.50
CA ASP A 197 20.77 2.65 -5.23
C ASP A 197 21.21 1.43 -4.40
N ARG A 198 20.34 0.95 -3.51
CA ARG A 198 20.61 -0.23 -2.66
C ARG A 198 20.09 -1.54 -3.26
N PHE A 199 19.15 -1.47 -4.20
CA PHE A 199 18.38 -2.62 -4.65
C PHE A 199 19.24 -3.77 -5.16
N ALA A 200 20.22 -3.50 -6.03
CA ALA A 200 21.02 -4.57 -6.63
C ALA A 200 21.85 -5.36 -5.60
N SER A 201 22.45 -4.65 -4.64
CA SER A 201 23.23 -5.28 -3.56
C SER A 201 22.32 -6.12 -2.65
N ASN A 202 21.16 -5.59 -2.30
CA ASN A 202 20.22 -6.24 -1.39
C ASN A 202 19.52 -7.42 -2.04
N CYS A 203 19.09 -7.28 -3.29
CA CYS A 203 18.54 -8.38 -4.07
C CYS A 203 19.54 -9.53 -4.22
N ALA A 204 20.82 -9.24 -4.51
CA ALA A 204 21.85 -10.28 -4.58
C ALA A 204 22.01 -11.05 -3.25
N LYS A 205 21.95 -10.37 -2.10
CA LYS A 205 21.95 -11.01 -0.77
C LYS A 205 20.70 -11.87 -0.56
N SER A 206 19.52 -11.34 -0.88
CA SER A 206 18.25 -12.06 -0.74
C SER A 206 18.22 -13.33 -1.60
N LEU A 207 18.67 -13.25 -2.86
CA LEU A 207 18.79 -14.41 -3.75
C LEU A 207 19.80 -15.44 -3.22
N ALA A 208 20.95 -15.00 -2.69
CA ALA A 208 21.91 -15.90 -2.05
C ALA A 208 21.34 -16.59 -0.80
N ASN A 209 20.41 -15.93 -0.11
CA ASN A 209 19.66 -16.47 1.02
C ASN A 209 18.41 -17.28 0.60
N GLY A 210 18.23 -17.52 -0.70
CA GLY A 210 17.18 -18.39 -1.22
C GLY A 210 15.87 -17.69 -1.59
N ALA A 211 15.83 -16.37 -1.68
CA ALA A 211 14.67 -15.65 -2.22
C ALA A 211 14.29 -16.20 -3.60
N LYS A 212 13.01 -16.53 -3.79
CA LYS A 212 12.50 -17.18 -5.01
C LYS A 212 11.85 -16.20 -5.97
N ALA A 213 11.46 -15.04 -5.47
CA ALA A 213 10.77 -14.01 -6.23
C ALA A 213 11.30 -12.62 -5.90
N ILE A 214 10.95 -11.66 -6.75
CA ILE A 214 11.27 -10.23 -6.62
C ILE A 214 10.00 -9.46 -6.96
N PHE A 215 9.63 -8.48 -6.13
CA PHE A 215 8.53 -7.56 -6.44
C PHE A 215 9.01 -6.28 -7.12
N SER A 216 8.21 -5.83 -8.08
CA SER A 216 8.33 -4.55 -8.75
C SER A 216 7.56 -3.46 -7.98
N PHE A 217 7.45 -2.29 -8.59
CA PHE A 217 6.94 -1.04 -8.00
C PHE A 217 5.58 -1.17 -7.29
N ASN A 218 5.43 -0.42 -6.21
CA ASN A 218 4.27 -0.45 -5.33
C ASN A 218 3.27 0.65 -5.68
N GLU A 219 2.09 0.26 -6.15
CA GLU A 219 1.02 1.16 -6.58
C GLU A 219 1.52 2.32 -7.46
N PRO A 220 2.20 2.03 -8.58
CA PRO A 220 2.58 3.09 -9.52
C PRO A 220 1.35 3.83 -10.06
N ASP A 221 0.18 3.21 -10.01
CA ASP A 221 -1.09 3.80 -10.39
C ASP A 221 -1.62 4.85 -9.40
N ASN A 222 -1.06 4.93 -8.19
CA ASN A 222 -1.55 5.82 -7.13
C ASN A 222 -0.62 7.03 -6.91
N GLY A 223 -1.19 8.24 -6.91
CA GLY A 223 -0.47 9.51 -6.69
C GLY A 223 0.25 9.64 -5.35
N GLY A 224 -0.15 8.87 -4.34
CA GLY A 224 0.48 8.87 -3.02
C GLY A 224 1.57 7.80 -2.83
N GLN A 225 1.88 7.02 -3.86
CA GLN A 225 2.73 5.83 -3.78
C GLN A 225 3.90 5.96 -4.76
N ALA A 226 4.26 4.91 -5.51
CA ALA A 226 5.36 5.00 -6.49
C ALA A 226 5.06 5.99 -7.62
N HIS A 227 3.78 6.25 -7.91
CA HIS A 227 3.28 7.25 -8.85
C HIS A 227 4.05 7.31 -10.18
N MET A 228 3.88 6.29 -11.01
CA MET A 228 4.56 6.15 -12.29
C MET A 228 3.53 5.98 -13.41
N THR A 229 3.79 6.59 -14.57
CA THR A 229 3.02 6.27 -15.76
C THR A 229 3.34 4.83 -16.22
N PRO A 230 2.42 4.15 -16.94
CA PRO A 230 2.69 2.81 -17.47
C PRO A 230 3.97 2.73 -18.31
N ALA A 231 4.22 3.73 -19.17
CA ALA A 231 5.42 3.80 -20.01
C ALA A 231 6.71 3.98 -19.19
N ALA A 232 6.68 4.82 -18.15
CA ALA A 232 7.82 5.01 -17.26
C ALA A 232 8.11 3.74 -16.44
N ALA A 233 7.06 3.10 -15.90
CA ALA A 233 7.18 1.84 -15.19
C ALA A 233 7.71 0.72 -16.09
N ALA A 234 7.24 0.59 -17.34
CA ALA A 234 7.77 -0.40 -18.28
C ALA A 234 9.27 -0.17 -18.57
N ALA A 235 9.68 1.07 -18.84
CA ALA A 235 11.08 1.40 -19.08
C ALA A 235 11.96 1.12 -17.86
N ALA A 236 11.50 1.47 -16.66
CA ALA A 236 12.19 1.21 -15.41
C ALA A 236 12.27 -0.31 -15.12
N HIS A 237 11.17 -1.05 -15.34
CA HIS A 237 11.13 -2.50 -15.16
C HIS A 237 12.13 -3.22 -16.07
N ILE A 238 12.20 -2.82 -17.35
CA ILE A 238 13.19 -3.35 -18.30
C ILE A 238 14.61 -3.10 -17.80
N LYS A 239 14.90 -1.90 -17.30
CA LYS A 239 16.23 -1.52 -16.85
C LYS A 239 16.63 -2.21 -15.54
N LEU A 240 15.71 -2.31 -14.59
CA LEU A 240 16.00 -2.60 -13.18
C LEU A 240 15.62 -4.03 -12.78
N LEU A 241 14.63 -4.65 -13.43
CA LEU A 241 14.10 -5.97 -13.05
C LEU A 241 14.43 -7.07 -14.08
N ASN A 242 14.39 -6.81 -15.39
CA ASN A 242 14.75 -7.83 -16.39
C ASN A 242 16.11 -8.52 -16.16
N PRO A 243 17.17 -7.86 -15.61
CA PRO A 243 18.44 -8.53 -15.31
C PRO A 243 18.35 -9.71 -14.33
N TYR A 244 17.21 -9.88 -13.65
CA TYR A 244 16.93 -11.01 -12.76
C TYR A 244 16.11 -12.14 -13.41
N ALA A 245 15.71 -12.00 -14.68
CA ALA A 245 15.04 -13.04 -15.42
C ALA A 245 15.84 -14.36 -15.38
N GLY A 246 15.17 -15.45 -15.02
CA GLY A 246 15.79 -16.77 -14.84
C GLY A 246 16.63 -16.94 -13.56
N LYS A 247 16.75 -15.92 -12.72
CA LYS A 247 17.37 -16.02 -11.38
C LYS A 247 16.33 -16.10 -10.26
N ALA A 248 15.18 -15.47 -10.45
CA ALA A 248 14.01 -15.51 -9.58
C ALA A 248 12.76 -15.22 -10.42
N LEU A 249 11.59 -15.51 -9.86
CA LEU A 249 10.32 -15.06 -10.42
C LEU A 249 10.18 -13.54 -10.26
N ILE A 250 9.77 -12.83 -11.29
CA ILE A 250 9.60 -11.38 -11.24
C ILE A 250 8.12 -11.01 -11.30
N GLY A 251 7.65 -10.26 -10.32
CA GLY A 251 6.30 -9.69 -10.33
C GLY A 251 6.22 -8.44 -11.19
N ALA A 252 5.13 -8.27 -11.92
CA ALA A 252 4.73 -6.96 -12.44
C ALA A 252 4.48 -5.97 -11.26
N PRO A 253 4.43 -4.65 -11.53
CA PRO A 253 4.08 -3.67 -10.49
C PRO A 253 2.74 -4.00 -9.82
N SER A 254 2.65 -3.77 -8.52
CA SER A 254 1.43 -4.03 -7.73
C SER A 254 0.44 -2.90 -7.93
N ILE A 255 -0.69 -3.17 -8.60
CA ILE A 255 -1.74 -2.15 -8.80
C ILE A 255 -2.74 -2.11 -7.64
N SER A 256 -3.35 -0.94 -7.42
CA SER A 256 -4.50 -0.83 -6.52
C SER A 256 -5.77 -1.49 -7.09
N ASN A 257 -6.82 -1.62 -6.28
CA ASN A 257 -8.17 -1.97 -6.75
C ASN A 257 -9.01 -0.76 -7.20
N SER A 258 -8.39 0.39 -7.47
CA SER A 258 -9.08 1.59 -7.93
C SER A 258 -9.81 1.36 -9.26
N GLY A 259 -10.97 2.01 -9.40
CA GLY A 259 -11.75 2.08 -10.63
C GLY A 259 -11.68 3.45 -11.31
N LEU A 260 -10.78 4.33 -10.86
CA LEU A 260 -10.57 5.64 -11.48
C LEU A 260 -9.79 5.50 -12.80
N PRO A 261 -9.94 6.47 -13.73
CA PRO A 261 -9.22 6.44 -14.99
C PRO A 261 -7.71 6.38 -14.81
N MET A 262 -7.05 5.51 -15.57
CA MET A 262 -5.60 5.26 -15.49
C MET A 262 -5.11 4.79 -14.12
N GLU A 263 -5.99 4.22 -13.31
CA GLU A 263 -5.63 3.52 -12.07
C GLU A 263 -6.01 2.03 -12.14
N GLY A 264 -5.52 1.25 -11.17
CA GLY A 264 -5.85 -0.16 -11.04
C GLY A 264 -5.69 -0.96 -12.34
N ARG A 265 -6.75 -1.65 -12.75
CA ARG A 265 -6.72 -2.55 -13.91
C ARG A 265 -6.54 -1.81 -15.24
N GLU A 266 -6.98 -0.55 -15.35
CA GLU A 266 -6.74 0.22 -16.57
C GLU A 266 -5.24 0.55 -16.71
N TRP A 267 -4.61 0.96 -15.60
CA TRP A 267 -3.16 1.16 -15.55
C TRP A 267 -2.39 -0.12 -15.90
N LEU A 268 -2.79 -1.27 -15.33
CA LEU A 268 -2.17 -2.56 -15.61
C LEU A 268 -2.25 -2.93 -17.08
N SER A 269 -3.41 -2.73 -17.71
CA SER A 269 -3.59 -3.00 -19.14
C SER A 269 -2.64 -2.16 -19.98
N SER A 270 -2.51 -0.86 -19.68
CA SER A 270 -1.56 0.01 -20.38
C SER A 270 -0.11 -0.39 -20.11
N PHE A 271 0.23 -0.84 -18.90
CA PHE A 271 1.59 -1.30 -18.59
C PHE A 271 1.97 -2.54 -19.40
N VAL A 272 1.05 -3.52 -19.48
CA VAL A 272 1.26 -4.73 -20.29
C VAL A 272 1.45 -4.39 -21.77
N GLU A 273 0.68 -3.42 -22.30
CA GLU A 273 0.85 -2.92 -23.67
C GLU A 273 2.21 -2.24 -23.90
N GLU A 274 2.60 -1.31 -23.03
CA GLU A 274 3.88 -0.61 -23.11
C GLU A 274 5.09 -1.56 -23.00
N CYS A 275 4.93 -2.58 -22.17
CA CYS A 275 5.88 -3.67 -22.04
C CYS A 275 6.05 -4.46 -23.33
N GLY A 276 4.96 -4.94 -23.93
CA GLY A 276 5.01 -5.91 -25.02
C GLY A 276 5.97 -7.06 -24.70
N ASP A 277 6.82 -7.43 -25.65
CA ASP A 277 7.84 -8.48 -25.46
C ASP A 277 9.12 -7.99 -24.76
N LYS A 278 9.19 -6.73 -24.33
CA LYS A 278 10.41 -6.12 -23.77
C LYS A 278 10.53 -6.33 -22.26
N CYS A 279 9.43 -6.34 -21.52
CA CYS A 279 9.44 -6.62 -20.08
C CYS A 279 9.45 -8.12 -19.82
N HIS A 280 10.13 -8.54 -18.75
CA HIS A 280 10.05 -9.90 -18.24
C HIS A 280 9.41 -9.90 -16.86
N PHE A 281 8.18 -10.40 -16.77
CA PHE A 281 7.50 -10.70 -15.52
C PHE A 281 6.81 -12.06 -15.62
N ASP A 282 6.84 -12.81 -14.52
CA ASP A 282 6.32 -14.17 -14.41
C ASP A 282 4.88 -14.19 -13.87
N PHE A 283 4.53 -13.21 -13.03
CA PHE A 283 3.23 -13.05 -12.40
C PHE A 283 2.85 -11.57 -12.27
N CYS A 284 1.58 -11.29 -11.99
CA CYS A 284 1.11 -9.93 -11.72
C CYS A 284 0.69 -9.73 -10.27
N ASN A 285 1.14 -8.63 -9.68
CA ASN A 285 0.76 -8.24 -8.34
C ASN A 285 -0.47 -7.34 -8.35
N VAL A 286 -1.32 -7.54 -7.35
CA VAL A 286 -2.52 -6.72 -7.14
C VAL A 286 -2.78 -6.50 -5.66
N HIS A 287 -3.40 -5.37 -5.34
CA HIS A 287 -3.89 -5.03 -4.02
C HIS A 287 -5.41 -4.92 -4.00
N TRP A 288 -6.02 -5.18 -2.86
CA TRP A 288 -7.45 -5.00 -2.67
C TRP A 288 -7.82 -4.47 -1.29
N TYR A 289 -8.59 -3.38 -1.28
CA TYR A 289 -9.11 -2.76 -0.08
C TYR A 289 -10.59 -2.42 -0.27
N SER A 290 -11.46 -2.98 0.57
CA SER A 290 -12.88 -2.64 0.57
C SER A 290 -13.58 -3.07 1.85
N GLU A 291 -14.83 -2.65 2.04
CA GLU A 291 -15.68 -3.20 3.10
C GLU A 291 -16.04 -4.66 2.82
N VAL A 292 -16.30 -5.45 3.88
CA VAL A 292 -16.61 -6.89 3.78
C VAL A 292 -17.81 -7.19 2.86
N GLU A 293 -18.82 -6.31 2.79
CA GLU A 293 -19.97 -6.47 1.91
C GLU A 293 -19.63 -6.44 0.41
N TYR A 294 -18.45 -5.90 0.06
CA TYR A 294 -17.96 -5.84 -1.31
C TYR A 294 -16.93 -6.93 -1.61
N GLY A 295 -16.82 -7.96 -0.77
CA GLY A 295 -15.83 -9.03 -0.90
C GLY A 295 -15.81 -9.74 -2.26
N GLU A 296 -16.93 -9.81 -3.00
CA GLU A 296 -16.95 -10.37 -4.35
C GLU A 296 -16.10 -9.57 -5.35
N THR A 297 -15.92 -8.27 -5.12
CA THR A 297 -15.06 -7.43 -5.98
C THR A 297 -13.59 -7.82 -5.89
N LEU A 298 -13.15 -8.50 -4.81
CA LEU A 298 -11.82 -9.09 -4.74
C LEU A 298 -11.66 -10.16 -5.81
N PHE A 299 -12.59 -11.11 -5.86
CA PHE A 299 -12.51 -12.24 -6.78
C PHE A 299 -12.65 -11.79 -8.24
N GLU A 300 -13.53 -10.81 -8.52
CA GLU A 300 -13.59 -10.16 -9.82
C GLU A 300 -12.27 -9.48 -10.18
N HIS A 301 -11.66 -8.75 -9.24
CA HIS A 301 -10.38 -8.08 -9.46
C HIS A 301 -9.26 -9.08 -9.77
N LEU A 302 -9.20 -10.21 -9.04
CA LEU A 302 -8.23 -11.28 -9.29
C LEU A 302 -8.40 -11.90 -10.68
N GLU A 303 -9.63 -12.28 -11.06
CA GLU A 303 -9.92 -12.88 -12.37
C GLU A 303 -9.59 -11.91 -13.52
N LYS A 304 -10.02 -10.65 -13.41
CA LYS A 304 -9.80 -9.65 -14.47
C LYS A 304 -8.33 -9.27 -14.62
N SER A 305 -7.59 -9.17 -13.52
CA SER A 305 -6.15 -8.92 -13.58
C SER A 305 -5.40 -10.13 -14.17
N HIS A 306 -5.84 -11.36 -13.91
CA HIS A 306 -5.31 -12.57 -14.55
C HIS A 306 -5.47 -12.54 -16.08
N GLU A 307 -6.66 -12.16 -16.56
CA GLU A 307 -6.94 -11.98 -17.99
C GLU A 307 -6.04 -10.90 -18.63
N ILE A 308 -5.94 -9.72 -18.00
CA ILE A 308 -5.12 -8.60 -18.50
C ILE A 308 -3.64 -9.00 -18.59
N CYS A 309 -3.16 -9.78 -17.63
CA CYS A 309 -1.78 -10.28 -17.61
C CYS A 309 -1.52 -11.47 -18.55
N GLY A 310 -2.40 -11.70 -19.52
CA GLY A 310 -2.24 -12.76 -20.52
C GLY A 310 -2.35 -14.16 -19.93
N GLY A 311 -3.13 -14.33 -18.85
CA GLY A 311 -3.30 -15.61 -18.17
C GLY A 311 -2.11 -16.00 -17.28
N LYS A 312 -1.22 -15.06 -16.92
CA LYS A 312 -0.16 -15.29 -15.94
C LYS A 312 -0.72 -15.37 -14.52
N PRO A 313 -0.08 -16.11 -13.60
CA PRO A 313 -0.52 -16.16 -12.21
C PRO A 313 -0.63 -14.78 -11.56
N ILE A 314 -1.52 -14.68 -10.57
CA ILE A 314 -1.74 -13.49 -9.75
C ILE A 314 -1.19 -13.71 -8.36
N TRP A 315 -0.62 -12.65 -7.81
CA TRP A 315 -0.19 -12.55 -6.43
C TRP A 315 -0.93 -11.39 -5.76
N LEU A 316 -1.78 -11.71 -4.80
CA LEU A 316 -2.53 -10.73 -4.01
C LEU A 316 -1.65 -10.24 -2.86
N THR A 317 -0.71 -9.36 -3.17
CA THR A 317 0.32 -8.93 -2.20
C THR A 317 -0.26 -8.14 -1.04
N GLU A 318 -1.43 -7.53 -1.22
CA GLU A 318 -2.18 -6.89 -0.16
C GLU A 318 -3.68 -7.17 -0.32
N PHE A 319 -4.32 -7.62 0.75
CA PHE A 319 -5.76 -7.44 0.90
C PHE A 319 -6.13 -7.07 2.32
N ALA A 320 -7.03 -6.11 2.48
CA ALA A 320 -7.61 -5.80 3.79
C ALA A 320 -9.10 -5.47 3.66
N PRO A 321 -9.99 -6.40 4.06
CA PRO A 321 -11.38 -6.06 4.28
C PRO A 321 -11.53 -5.05 5.43
N LYS A 322 -12.53 -4.19 5.34
CA LYS A 322 -12.92 -3.22 6.36
C LYS A 322 -14.26 -3.62 6.96
N GLY A 323 -14.42 -3.36 8.26
CA GLY A 323 -15.55 -3.76 9.06
C GLY A 323 -15.19 -3.85 10.54
N SER A 324 -16.07 -4.42 11.36
CA SER A 324 -15.71 -4.80 12.73
C SER A 324 -14.79 -6.03 12.72
N ASP A 325 -14.01 -6.23 13.78
CA ASP A 325 -13.15 -7.42 13.93
C ASP A 325 -13.92 -8.73 13.72
N ASP A 326 -15.16 -8.80 14.19
CA ASP A 326 -16.04 -9.97 14.02
C ASP A 326 -16.45 -10.17 12.56
N ALA A 327 -16.76 -9.08 11.85
CA ALA A 327 -17.14 -9.12 10.44
C ALA A 327 -15.95 -9.52 9.56
N ILE A 328 -14.77 -8.96 9.84
CA ILE A 328 -13.51 -9.32 9.15
C ILE A 328 -13.18 -10.80 9.41
N ALA A 329 -13.21 -11.25 10.66
CA ALA A 329 -12.93 -12.64 11.02
C ALA A 329 -13.88 -13.61 10.28
N SER A 330 -15.18 -13.34 10.31
CA SER A 330 -16.18 -14.18 9.63
C SER A 330 -15.98 -14.18 8.11
N TRP A 331 -15.64 -13.04 7.53
CA TRP A 331 -15.37 -12.95 6.10
C TRP A 331 -14.10 -13.73 5.70
N LEU A 332 -13.05 -13.70 6.52
CA LEU A 332 -11.82 -14.46 6.26
C LEU A 332 -12.04 -15.98 6.28
N GLU A 333 -12.92 -16.49 7.17
CA GLU A 333 -13.28 -17.91 7.21
C GLU A 333 -13.87 -18.41 5.88
N GLU A 334 -14.54 -17.52 5.12
CA GLU A 334 -15.09 -17.84 3.79
C GLU A 334 -14.11 -17.51 2.65
N ALA A 335 -13.41 -16.38 2.74
CA ALA A 335 -12.55 -15.89 1.68
C ALA A 335 -11.27 -16.70 1.53
N ILE A 336 -10.62 -17.12 2.63
CA ILE A 336 -9.35 -17.86 2.59
C ILE A 336 -9.49 -19.19 1.84
N PRO A 337 -10.48 -20.06 2.15
CA PRO A 337 -10.68 -21.29 1.38
C PRO A 337 -10.92 -21.05 -0.12
N ARG A 338 -11.60 -19.94 -0.46
CA ARG A 338 -11.81 -19.55 -1.87
C ARG A 338 -10.50 -19.12 -2.53
N LEU A 339 -9.68 -18.31 -1.86
CA LEU A 339 -8.35 -17.91 -2.36
C LEU A 339 -7.44 -19.13 -2.56
N GLU A 340 -7.41 -20.04 -1.60
CA GLU A 340 -6.64 -21.28 -1.68
C GLU A 340 -7.04 -22.15 -2.88
N ALA A 341 -8.34 -22.17 -3.22
CA ALA A 341 -8.89 -22.93 -4.34
C ALA A 341 -8.66 -22.31 -5.73
N LEU A 342 -8.16 -21.07 -5.84
CA LEU A 342 -7.86 -20.44 -7.13
C LEU A 342 -6.54 -20.98 -7.69
N ASP A 343 -6.61 -21.70 -8.81
CA ASP A 343 -5.43 -22.28 -9.47
C ASP A 343 -4.47 -21.22 -10.06
N TYR A 344 -4.98 -20.03 -10.35
CA TYR A 344 -4.20 -18.91 -10.87
C TYR A 344 -3.73 -17.92 -9.78
N LEU A 345 -4.12 -18.14 -8.52
CA LEU A 345 -3.62 -17.36 -7.39
C LEU A 345 -2.47 -18.12 -6.73
N ASP A 346 -1.27 -17.60 -6.92
CA ASP A 346 -0.06 -18.23 -6.45
C ASP A 346 0.32 -17.75 -5.04
N ALA A 347 0.03 -16.51 -4.68
CA ALA A 347 0.37 -16.00 -3.37
C ALA A 347 -0.63 -14.96 -2.90
N TYR A 348 -0.82 -14.84 -1.59
CA TYR A 348 -1.62 -13.77 -1.02
C TYR A 348 -1.15 -13.37 0.38
N SER A 349 -1.27 -12.09 0.74
CA SER A 349 -0.93 -11.60 2.09
C SER A 349 -1.97 -10.60 2.61
N TYR A 350 -2.48 -10.85 3.82
CA TYR A 350 -3.34 -9.87 4.50
C TYR A 350 -2.52 -8.64 4.83
N PHE A 351 -3.07 -7.45 4.56
CA PHE A 351 -2.46 -6.18 4.95
C PHE A 351 -2.94 -5.77 6.34
N LYS A 352 -2.12 -5.82 7.40
CA LYS A 352 -0.77 -6.37 7.49
C LYS A 352 -0.47 -6.88 8.92
N VAL A 353 0.72 -7.44 9.14
CA VAL A 353 1.20 -7.75 10.50
C VAL A 353 1.58 -6.45 11.22
N GLU A 354 0.64 -5.92 12.01
CA GLU A 354 0.78 -4.71 12.82
C GLU A 354 -0.18 -4.76 14.02
N THR A 355 0.18 -4.06 15.10
CA THR A 355 -0.70 -3.84 16.26
C THR A 355 -1.93 -3.03 15.86
N GLY A 356 -3.13 -3.50 16.21
CA GLY A 356 -4.40 -2.99 15.72
C GLY A 356 -4.83 -3.61 14.40
N MET A 357 -4.02 -4.52 13.84
CA MET A 357 -4.33 -5.31 12.65
C MET A 357 -4.34 -6.81 12.96
N LEU A 358 -3.46 -7.60 12.36
CA LEU A 358 -3.31 -9.03 12.69
C LEU A 358 -2.83 -9.27 14.13
N MET A 359 -2.30 -8.24 14.80
CA MET A 359 -1.83 -8.30 16.19
C MET A 359 -2.64 -7.34 17.07
N THR A 360 -2.90 -7.71 18.31
CA THR A 360 -3.42 -6.79 19.36
C THR A 360 -2.29 -6.25 20.25
N SER A 361 -1.19 -6.99 20.33
CA SER A 361 0.03 -6.62 21.06
C SER A 361 1.25 -7.28 20.43
N GLU A 362 2.43 -7.10 21.02
CA GLU A 362 3.67 -7.76 20.57
C GLU A 362 3.60 -9.29 20.62
N THR A 363 2.67 -9.87 21.39
CA THR A 363 2.64 -11.32 21.65
C THR A 363 1.29 -11.97 21.39
N GLU A 364 0.27 -11.18 21.03
CA GLU A 364 -1.10 -11.65 20.89
C GLU A 364 -1.67 -11.27 19.53
N MET A 365 -2.23 -12.25 18.83
CA MET A 365 -2.94 -12.05 17.58
C MET A 365 -4.32 -11.43 17.85
N SER A 366 -4.80 -10.61 16.91
CA SER A 366 -6.19 -10.22 16.91
C SER A 366 -7.11 -11.40 16.60
N LYS A 367 -8.42 -11.18 16.75
CA LYS A 367 -9.42 -12.19 16.41
C LYS A 367 -9.27 -12.65 14.96
N TYR A 368 -9.25 -11.71 14.02
CA TYR A 368 -9.08 -12.05 12.61
C TYR A 368 -7.62 -12.39 12.26
N GLY A 369 -6.63 -11.94 13.04
CA GLY A 369 -5.26 -12.43 12.95
C GLY A 369 -5.16 -13.93 13.19
N SER A 370 -5.86 -14.42 14.22
CA SER A 370 -5.94 -15.85 14.54
C SER A 370 -6.65 -16.64 13.42
N VAL A 371 -7.71 -16.10 12.83
CA VAL A 371 -8.37 -16.71 11.67
C VAL A 371 -7.41 -16.75 10.47
N TYR A 372 -6.75 -15.64 10.14
CA TYR A 372 -5.79 -15.58 9.04
C TYR A 372 -4.64 -16.58 9.22
N ALA A 373 -4.15 -16.79 10.45
CA ALA A 373 -3.09 -17.75 10.73
C ALA A 373 -3.53 -19.23 10.58
N SER A 374 -4.81 -19.55 10.82
CA SER A 374 -5.29 -20.93 10.99
C SER A 374 -6.27 -21.46 9.94
N ALA A 375 -6.96 -20.57 9.23
CA ALA A 375 -7.98 -20.93 8.23
C ALA A 375 -7.43 -21.69 7.01
#